data_AF-A0A1I4JGT2-F1
#
_entry.id   AF-A0A1I4JGT2-F1
#
_cell.length_a   1.000
_cell.length_b   1.000
_cell.length_c   1.000
_cell.angle_alpha   90.00
_cell.angle_beta   90.00
_cell.angle_gamma   90.00
#
_symmetry.space_group_name_H-M   'P 1'
#
loop_
_entity.id
_entity.type
_entity.pdbx_description
1 polymer ?
#
loop_
_entity_poly.entity_id
_entity_poly.type
_entity_poly.pdbx_seq_one_letter_code
_entity_poly.pdbx_strand_id
1 'polypeptide(L)'
;MTSSTEPKLCDNIRIERQRAMRIVAVSGWCFAPIPVLVGFFVGNPILPILIGTALFAVMGSIALRMGEKHATVGVCLALVGQAFMLTASLAGQGWQLDSHMMFFAILACTMLVNDASATIIAALAIVVHHLLLSGKREGVAVQAL
;
A
#
# COMPACT_ATOMS: atom_id res chain seq x y z
N MET A 1 -5.31 26.66 -33.61
CA MET A 1 -6.65 26.26 -33.12
C MET A 1 -6.54 25.31 -31.92
N THR A 2 -5.65 25.60 -30.95
CA THR A 2 -5.33 24.69 -29.82
C THR A 2 -5.60 25.29 -28.43
N SER A 3 -5.95 26.58 -28.33
CA SER A 3 -5.96 27.29 -27.04
C SER A 3 -7.20 27.05 -26.15
N SER A 4 -8.34 26.64 -26.69
CA SER A 4 -9.59 26.50 -25.89
C SER A 4 -9.77 25.12 -25.25
N THR A 5 -9.02 24.11 -25.71
CA THR A 5 -9.13 22.71 -25.24
C THR A 5 -8.12 22.34 -24.17
N GLU A 6 -6.94 22.99 -24.15
CA GLU A 6 -5.87 22.73 -23.18
C GLU A 6 -6.28 22.92 -21.71
N PRO A 7 -6.91 24.03 -21.28
CA PRO A 7 -7.30 24.19 -19.87
C PRO A 7 -8.33 23.15 -19.42
N LYS A 8 -9.31 22.81 -20.27
CA LYS A 8 -10.34 21.82 -19.96
C LYS A 8 -9.79 20.40 -19.82
N LEU A 9 -8.76 20.04 -20.61
CA LEU A 9 -8.13 18.73 -20.53
C LEU A 9 -7.37 18.55 -19.22
N CYS A 10 -6.61 19.56 -18.80
CA CYS A 10 -5.85 19.53 -17.54
C CYS A 10 -6.77 19.36 -16.32
N ASP A 11 -7.89 20.09 -16.31
CA ASP A 11 -8.88 20.00 -15.23
C ASP A 11 -9.52 18.60 -15.15
N ASN A 12 -9.86 18.00 -16.30
CA ASN A 12 -10.42 16.66 -16.34
C ASN A 12 -9.45 15.61 -15.80
N ILE A 13 -8.16 15.67 -16.17
CA ILE A 13 -7.13 14.73 -15.66
C ILE A 13 -7.01 14.84 -14.15
N ARG A 14 -7.04 16.06 -13.60
CA ARG A 14 -6.98 16.30 -12.16
C ARG A 14 -8.20 15.76 -11.42
N ILE A 15 -9.40 15.95 -11.97
CA ILE A 15 -10.65 15.44 -11.39
C ILE A 15 -10.65 13.91 -11.34
N GLU A 16 -10.29 13.25 -12.45
CA GLU A 16 -10.26 11.78 -12.50
C GLU A 16 -9.17 11.21 -11.59
N ARG A 17 -8.01 11.86 -11.50
CA ARG A 17 -6.96 11.50 -10.54
C ARG A 17 -7.46 11.62 -9.09
N GLN A 18 -8.19 12.68 -8.76
CA GLN A 18 -8.73 12.85 -7.41
C GLN A 18 -9.78 11.80 -7.04
N ARG A 19 -10.60 11.38 -8.01
CA ARG A 19 -11.53 10.25 -7.83
C ARG A 19 -10.77 8.94 -7.62
N ALA A 20 -9.77 8.66 -8.45
CA ALA A 20 -8.91 7.49 -8.31
C ALA A 20 -8.24 7.41 -6.92
N MET A 21 -7.68 8.53 -6.43
CA MET A 21 -7.08 8.59 -5.10
C MET A 21 -8.10 8.30 -3.99
N ARG A 22 -9.34 8.80 -4.11
CA ARG A 22 -10.41 8.48 -3.15
C ARG A 22 -10.79 7.00 -3.19
N ILE A 23 -10.91 6.42 -4.37
CA ILE A 23 -11.17 4.98 -4.53
C ILE A 23 -10.08 4.17 -3.84
N VAL A 24 -8.80 4.46 -4.12
CA VAL A 24 -7.65 3.79 -3.50
C VAL A 24 -7.66 3.93 -1.97
N ALA A 25 -7.94 5.12 -1.44
CA ALA A 25 -8.00 5.34 0.00
C ALA A 25 -9.16 4.59 0.67
N VAL A 26 -10.34 4.57 0.04
CA VAL A 26 -11.50 3.79 0.51
C VAL A 26 -11.21 2.29 0.45
N SER A 27 -10.57 1.81 -0.62
CA SER A 27 -10.10 0.43 -0.72
C SER A 27 -9.15 0.08 0.43
N GLY A 28 -8.26 1.00 0.82
CA GLY A 28 -7.39 0.83 1.99
C GLY A 28 -8.18 0.63 3.29
N TRP A 29 -9.24 1.41 3.52
CA TRP A 29 -10.13 1.24 4.67
C TRP A 29 -10.93 -0.06 4.63
N CYS A 30 -11.46 -0.45 3.47
CA CYS A 30 -12.15 -1.72 3.29
C CYS A 30 -11.23 -2.92 3.51
N PHE A 31 -9.95 -2.78 3.18
CA PHE A 31 -8.96 -3.83 3.34
C PHE A 31 -8.40 -3.93 4.77
N ALA A 32 -8.31 -2.81 5.50
CA ALA A 32 -7.78 -2.75 6.86
C ALA A 32 -8.30 -3.81 7.88
N PRO A 33 -9.59 -4.23 7.87
CA PRO A 33 -10.04 -5.30 8.76
C PRO A 33 -9.51 -6.69 8.38
N ILE A 34 -9.13 -6.92 7.12
CA ILE A 34 -8.75 -8.25 6.62
C ILE A 34 -7.49 -8.78 7.35
N PRO A 35 -6.37 -8.04 7.45
CA PRO A 35 -5.20 -8.53 8.18
C PRO A 35 -5.49 -8.83 9.66
N VAL A 36 -6.36 -8.06 10.29
CA VAL A 36 -6.74 -8.24 11.70
C VAL A 36 -7.52 -9.55 11.88
N LEU A 37 -8.50 -9.80 11.01
CA LEU A 37 -9.26 -11.05 11.00
C LEU A 37 -8.35 -12.25 10.74
N VAL A 38 -7.45 -12.14 9.75
CA VAL A 38 -6.48 -13.20 9.44
C VAL A 38 -5.58 -13.48 10.65
N GLY A 39 -5.03 -12.44 11.28
CA GLY A 39 -4.20 -12.59 12.48
C GLY A 39 -4.95 -13.27 13.63
N PHE A 40 -6.22 -12.92 13.83
CA PHE A 40 -7.09 -13.56 14.82
C PHE A 40 -7.29 -15.05 14.55
N PHE A 41 -7.61 -15.44 13.31
CA PHE A 41 -7.82 -16.86 12.96
C PHE A 41 -6.54 -17.70 13.00
N VAL A 42 -5.39 -17.08 12.69
CA VAL A 42 -4.09 -17.73 12.72
C VAL A 42 -3.51 -17.83 14.15
N GLY A 43 -4.07 -17.06 15.10
CA GLY A 43 -3.55 -16.99 16.48
C GLY A 43 -2.32 -16.08 16.62
N ASN A 44 -2.09 -15.18 15.66
CA ASN A 44 -1.00 -14.21 15.70
C ASN A 44 -1.38 -12.96 16.52
N PRO A 45 -0.40 -12.21 17.07
CA PRO A 45 -0.67 -11.03 17.89
C PRO A 45 -1.46 -9.96 17.11
N ILE A 46 -2.73 -9.73 17.50
CA ILE A 46 -3.65 -8.84 16.77
C ILE A 46 -3.33 -7.35 16.95
N LEU A 47 -2.78 -6.95 18.11
CA LEU A 47 -2.58 -5.55 18.46
C LEU A 47 -1.61 -4.81 17.51
N PRO A 48 -0.40 -5.33 17.21
CA PRO A 48 0.48 -4.67 16.26
C PRO A 48 -0.10 -4.61 14.83
N ILE A 49 -0.86 -5.63 14.43
CA ILE A 49 -1.52 -5.67 13.12
C ILE A 49 -2.61 -4.60 13.04
N LEU A 50 -3.47 -4.51 14.06
CA LEU A 50 -4.53 -3.51 14.17
C LEU A 50 -3.98 -2.08 14.13
N ILE A 51 -2.93 -1.81 14.91
CA ILE A 51 -2.27 -0.50 14.92
C ILE A 51 -1.69 -0.20 13.54
N GLY A 52 -0.97 -1.15 12.93
CA GLY A 52 -0.36 -0.97 11.62
C GLY A 52 -1.39 -0.70 10.51
N THR A 53 -2.45 -1.51 10.42
CA THR A 53 -3.49 -1.31 9.38
C THR A 53 -4.24 0.01 9.59
N ALA A 54 -4.54 0.38 10.83
CA ALA A 54 -5.16 1.66 11.15
C ALA A 54 -4.27 2.85 10.77
N LEU A 55 -2.96 2.78 11.10
CA LEU A 55 -2.00 3.82 10.73
C LEU A 55 -1.93 4.01 9.22
N PHE A 56 -1.85 2.93 8.44
CA PHE A 56 -1.83 3.03 6.99
C PHE A 56 -3.14 3.59 6.42
N ALA A 57 -4.30 3.17 6.94
CA ALA A 57 -5.59 3.69 6.51
C ALA A 57 -5.74 5.20 6.82
N VAL A 58 -5.34 5.63 8.02
CA VAL A 58 -5.31 7.04 8.42
C VAL A 58 -4.33 7.84 7.57
N MET A 59 -3.13 7.29 7.29
CA MET A 59 -2.15 7.92 6.42
C MET A 59 -2.73 8.18 5.02
N GLY A 60 -3.46 7.22 4.45
CA GLY A 60 -4.16 7.40 3.17
C GLY A 60 -5.21 8.52 3.23
N SER A 61 -5.98 8.60 4.32
CA SER A 61 -6.95 9.69 4.52
C SER A 61 -6.29 11.06 4.71
N ILE A 62 -5.15 11.14 5.41
CA ILE A 62 -4.38 12.38 5.56
C ILE A 62 -3.78 12.80 4.21
N ALA A 63 -3.26 11.86 3.43
CA ALA A 63 -2.69 12.12 2.11
C ALA A 63 -3.69 12.82 1.17
N LEU A 64 -4.97 12.47 1.23
CA LEU A 64 -6.02 13.16 0.46
C LEU A 64 -6.19 14.65 0.78
N ARG A 65 -5.64 15.14 1.90
CA ARG A 65 -5.67 16.55 2.31
C ARG A 65 -4.37 17.30 1.93
N MET A 66 -3.39 16.60 1.37
CA MET A 66 -2.11 17.18 0.95
C MET A 66 -2.19 17.71 -0.50
N GLY A 67 -1.16 18.45 -0.92
CA GLY A 67 -1.01 18.83 -2.33
C GLY A 67 -0.92 17.61 -3.25
N GLU A 68 -1.43 17.74 -4.48
CA GLU A 68 -1.64 16.65 -5.44
C GLU A 68 -0.44 15.69 -5.57
N LYS A 69 0.78 16.23 -5.72
CA LYS A 69 2.01 15.43 -5.85
C LYS A 69 2.29 14.52 -4.63
N HIS A 70 1.98 14.99 -3.42
CA HIS A 70 2.19 14.22 -2.19
C HIS A 70 1.01 13.28 -1.90
N ALA A 71 -0.20 13.68 -2.31
CA ALA A 71 -1.41 12.90 -2.14
C ALA A 71 -1.33 11.57 -2.90
N THR A 72 -0.89 11.58 -4.15
CA THR A 72 -0.78 10.36 -4.99
C THR A 72 0.14 9.32 -4.37
N VAL A 73 1.35 9.73 -3.97
CA VAL A 73 2.32 8.86 -3.31
C VAL A 73 1.79 8.34 -1.98
N GLY A 74 1.20 9.22 -1.16
CA GLY A 74 0.70 8.86 0.17
C GLY A 74 -0.42 7.83 0.13
N VAL A 75 -1.41 7.97 -0.77
CA VAL A 75 -2.50 6.99 -0.89
C VAL A 75 -2.01 5.64 -1.44
N CYS A 76 -1.05 5.64 -2.37
CA CYS A 76 -0.47 4.41 -2.89
C CYS A 76 0.35 3.67 -1.83
N LEU A 77 1.18 4.38 -1.07
CA LEU A 77 1.94 3.79 0.04
C LEU A 77 1.03 3.28 1.16
N ALA A 78 -0.06 3.98 1.44
CA ALA A 78 -1.07 3.53 2.39
C ALA A 78 -1.70 2.19 1.96
N LEU A 79 -2.05 2.05 0.69
CA LEU A 79 -2.61 0.80 0.18
C LEU A 79 -1.56 -0.33 0.19
N VAL A 80 -0.32 -0.07 -0.22
CA VAL A 80 0.79 -1.05 -0.12
C VAL A 80 1.03 -1.49 1.33
N GLY A 81 0.97 -0.56 2.27
CA GLY A 81 1.08 -0.86 3.69
C GLY A 81 0.07 -1.88 4.20
N GLN A 82 -1.13 -1.92 3.60
CA GLN A 82 -2.13 -2.95 3.94
C GLN A 82 -1.67 -4.37 3.54
N ALA A 83 -0.98 -4.54 2.40
CA ALA A 83 -0.39 -5.82 2.04
C ALA A 83 0.79 -6.22 2.94
N PHE A 84 1.56 -5.25 3.46
CA PHE A 84 2.57 -5.53 4.49
C PHE A 84 1.92 -6.13 5.73
N MET A 85 0.81 -5.54 6.19
CA MET A 85 0.10 -6.01 7.38
C MET A 85 -0.55 -7.38 7.16
N LEU A 86 -1.06 -7.67 5.96
CA LEU A 86 -1.55 -9.01 5.63
C LEU A 86 -0.43 -10.06 5.65
N THR A 87 0.73 -9.75 5.09
CA THR A 87 1.87 -10.68 5.10
C THR A 87 2.42 -10.87 6.52
N ALA A 88 2.39 -9.81 7.34
CA ALA A 88 2.75 -9.87 8.75
C ALA A 88 1.73 -10.68 9.58
N SER A 89 0.43 -10.62 9.27
CA SER A 89 -0.59 -11.39 9.99
C SER A 89 -0.49 -12.89 9.73
N LEU A 90 0.12 -13.29 8.62
CA LEU A 90 0.44 -14.68 8.27
C LEU A 90 1.84 -15.12 8.72
N ALA A 91 2.55 -14.33 9.53
CA ALA A 91 3.90 -14.67 9.97
C ALA A 91 3.99 -16.10 10.56
N GLY A 92 4.92 -16.89 10.02
CA GLY A 92 5.16 -18.27 10.45
C GLY A 92 4.20 -19.32 9.84
N GLN A 93 3.25 -18.91 9.01
CA GLN A 93 2.33 -19.83 8.32
C GLN A 93 2.82 -20.18 6.92
N GLY A 94 2.48 -21.37 6.41
CA GLY A 94 2.82 -21.78 5.05
C GLY A 94 2.28 -20.82 3.97
N TRP A 95 1.08 -20.27 4.19
CA TRP A 95 0.43 -19.33 3.27
C TRP A 95 1.04 -17.92 3.28
N GLN A 96 2.01 -17.65 4.15
CA GLN A 96 2.74 -16.37 4.15
C GLN A 96 3.48 -16.14 2.82
N LEU A 97 3.98 -17.21 2.20
CA LEU A 97 4.64 -17.09 0.90
C LEU A 97 3.61 -16.72 -0.18
N ASP A 98 2.45 -17.37 -0.17
CA ASP A 98 1.39 -17.14 -1.14
C ASP A 98 0.80 -15.72 -1.05
N SER A 99 0.78 -15.12 0.15
CA SER A 99 0.29 -13.75 0.33
C SER A 99 1.11 -12.69 -0.42
N HIS A 100 2.32 -13.02 -0.88
CA HIS A 100 3.14 -12.11 -1.68
C HIS A 100 2.48 -11.72 -3.01
N MET A 101 1.58 -12.56 -3.53
CA MET A 101 0.80 -12.22 -4.73
C MET A 101 -0.06 -10.96 -4.53
N MET A 102 -0.43 -10.64 -3.29
CA MET A 102 -1.17 -9.42 -2.97
C MET A 102 -0.36 -8.14 -3.23
N PHE A 103 0.97 -8.18 -3.17
CA PHE A 103 1.79 -7.03 -3.54
C PHE A 103 1.62 -6.65 -5.01
N PHE A 104 1.56 -7.64 -5.91
CA PHE A 104 1.33 -7.39 -7.33
C PHE A 104 -0.09 -6.88 -7.60
N ALA A 105 -1.09 -7.46 -6.95
CA ALA A 105 -2.48 -7.00 -7.07
C ALA A 105 -2.62 -5.55 -6.59
N ILE A 106 -2.06 -5.22 -5.42
CA ILE A 106 -2.10 -3.84 -4.90
C ILE A 106 -1.28 -2.88 -5.76
N LEU A 107 -0.11 -3.30 -6.27
CA LEU A 107 0.69 -2.46 -7.16
C LEU A 107 -0.09 -2.14 -8.44
N ALA A 108 -0.82 -3.09 -9.02
CA ALA A 108 -1.71 -2.84 -10.15
C ALA A 108 -2.81 -1.82 -9.79
N CYS A 109 -3.40 -1.88 -8.58
CA CYS A 109 -4.36 -0.87 -8.14
C CYS A 109 -3.76 0.54 -8.06
N THR A 110 -2.47 0.70 -7.75
CA THR A 110 -1.84 2.04 -7.71
C THR A 110 -1.82 2.74 -9.08
N MET A 111 -1.85 1.95 -10.17
CA MET A 111 -1.88 2.49 -11.54
C MET A 111 -3.18 3.26 -11.83
N LEU A 112 -4.26 3.02 -11.07
CA LEU A 112 -5.52 3.77 -11.19
C LEU A 112 -5.33 5.28 -10.97
N VAL A 113 -4.37 5.65 -10.12
CA VAL A 113 -4.04 7.06 -9.84
C VAL A 113 -3.36 7.73 -11.05
N ASN A 114 -2.92 6.96 -12.05
CA ASN A 114 -2.24 7.46 -13.25
C ASN A 114 -1.02 8.33 -12.94
N ASP A 115 -0.27 8.00 -11.88
CA ASP A 115 0.98 8.65 -11.49
C ASP A 115 2.12 7.63 -11.55
N ALA A 116 3.00 7.77 -12.54
CA ALA A 116 4.15 6.89 -12.67
C ALA A 116 5.09 7.00 -11.46
N SER A 117 5.28 8.21 -10.91
CA SER A 117 6.15 8.41 -9.75
C SER A 117 5.60 7.71 -8.52
N ALA A 118 4.29 7.82 -8.27
CA ALA A 118 3.65 7.13 -7.15
C ALA A 118 3.76 5.60 -7.28
N THR A 119 3.57 5.07 -8.49
CA THR A 119 3.67 3.63 -8.77
C THR A 119 5.11 3.13 -8.57
N ILE A 120 6.11 3.87 -9.05
CA ILE A 120 7.53 3.53 -8.86
C ILE A 120 7.91 3.56 -7.38
N ILE A 121 7.49 4.60 -6.65
CA ILE A 121 7.76 4.71 -5.21
C ILE A 121 7.09 3.56 -4.43
N ALA A 122 5.86 3.19 -4.79
CA ALA A 122 5.18 2.03 -4.23
C ALA A 122 5.95 0.72 -4.49
N ALA A 123 6.44 0.51 -5.72
CA ALA A 123 7.27 -0.64 -6.05
C ALA A 123 8.59 -0.66 -5.26
N LEU A 124 9.25 0.50 -5.12
CA LEU A 124 10.47 0.62 -4.30
C LEU A 124 10.20 0.28 -2.84
N ALA A 125 9.07 0.72 -2.27
CA ALA A 125 8.69 0.35 -0.90
C ALA A 125 8.51 -1.16 -0.75
N ILE A 126 7.93 -1.83 -1.74
CA ILE A 126 7.82 -3.30 -1.78
C ILE A 126 9.22 -3.93 -1.83
N VAL A 127 10.11 -3.47 -2.69
CA VAL A 127 11.50 -3.99 -2.76
C VAL A 127 12.22 -3.83 -1.42
N VAL A 128 12.14 -2.64 -0.82
CA VAL A 128 12.75 -2.38 0.50
C VAL A 128 12.19 -3.33 1.56
N HIS A 129 10.87 -3.58 1.57
CA HIS A 129 10.25 -4.55 2.48
C HIS A 129 10.86 -5.96 2.32
N HIS A 130 11.04 -6.43 1.08
CA HIS A 130 11.64 -7.74 0.81
C HIS A 130 13.09 -7.80 1.26
N LEU A 131 13.89 -6.77 0.96
CA LEU A 131 15.30 -6.70 1.36
C LEU A 131 15.46 -6.68 2.89
N LEU A 132 14.62 -5.92 3.60
CA LEU A 132 14.65 -5.87 5.06
C LEU A 132 14.29 -7.21 5.70
N LEU A 133 13.31 -7.92 5.14
CA LEU A 133 12.91 -9.25 5.62
C LEU A 133 13.94 -10.33 5.27
N SER A 134 14.56 -10.27 4.08
CA SER A 134 15.65 -11.17 3.69
C SER A 134 16.90 -10.94 4.53
N GLY A 135 17.34 -9.69 4.69
CA GLY A 135 18.52 -9.36 5.49
C GLY A 135 18.39 -9.73 6.96
N LYS A 136 17.17 -9.67 7.53
CA LYS A 136 16.90 -10.13 8.90
C LYS A 136 17.07 -11.64 9.07
N ARG A 137 16.90 -12.43 8.00
CA ARG A 137 17.08 -13.89 8.00
C ARG A 137 18.55 -14.30 7.94
N GLU A 138 19.38 -13.56 7.22
CA GLU A 138 20.82 -13.83 7.09
C GLU A 138 21.58 -13.53 8.39
N GLY A 139 21.19 -12.49 9.14
CA GLY A 139 21.82 -12.18 10.45
C GLY A 139 21.59 -13.26 11.53
N VAL A 140 20.48 -14.00 11.47
CA VAL A 140 20.19 -15.11 12.40
C VAL A 140 20.95 -16.38 11.99
N ALA A 141 21.13 -16.62 10.69
CA ALA A 141 21.92 -17.75 10.20
C ALA A 141 23.43 -17.59 10.47
N VAL A 142 23.96 -16.36 10.44
CA VAL A 142 25.37 -16.06 10.75
C VAL A 142 25.69 -16.12 12.26
N GLN A 143 24.70 -16.01 13.15
CA GLN A 143 24.88 -16.19 14.60
C GLN A 143 24.68 -17.62 15.09
N ALA A 144 24.23 -18.53 14.23
CA ALA A 144 24.03 -19.94 14.52
C ALA A 144 25.17 -20.84 14.02
N LEU A 145 26.26 -20.24 13.54
CA LEU A 145 27.55 -20.86 13.19
C LEU A 145 28.65 -20.26 14.08
#